data_AF-A0AAN7QLC0-F1
#
_entry.id   AF-A0AAN7QLC0-F1
#
_cell.length_a   1.000
_cell.length_b   1.000
_cell.length_c   1.000
_cell.angle_alpha   90.00
_cell.angle_beta   90.00
_cell.angle_gamma   90.00
#
_symmetry.space_group_name_H-M   'P 1'
#
loop_
_entity.id
_entity.type
_entity.pdbx_description
1 polymer ?
#
loop_
_entity_poly.entity_id
_entity_poly.type
_entity_poly.pdbx_seq_one_letter_code
_entity_poly.pdbx_strand_id
1 'polypeptide(L)'
;MCIAGFVWLSHHVYPLILLMNRDEYHNRPTRPVGWWEDGEIIGGRDEVAGGTWLACSRGGRVAFLTIAFDHHTNPNAKSRGDLPVLFLKSTKSPKKFAEELVKLAHQYNGFNLIVGDLLSNTMIDAKRLGDNLKELFSRSDNAYLPIKEMKKLMRDTVKGGILPHIWPPDVEFGLSSIYNEVDRPLGRYGTRSTALLTVKTDGEVSFEEMYLEEDIWKEKSVKYYIKLPQSTCKERSML
;
A
#
# COMPACT_ATOMS: atom_id res chain seq x y z
N MET A 1 5.45 11.87 -3.24
CA MET A 1 4.55 11.47 -2.14
C MET A 1 3.81 10.21 -2.57
N CYS A 2 3.83 9.15 -1.75
CA CYS A 2 3.06 7.94 -2.04
C CYS A 2 1.56 8.19 -1.84
N ILE A 3 0.74 7.79 -2.80
CA ILE A 3 -0.72 7.88 -2.76
C ILE A 3 -1.27 6.45 -2.88
N ALA A 4 -2.34 6.17 -2.14
CA ALA A 4 -3.09 4.92 -2.27
C ALA A 4 -4.58 5.26 -2.40
N GLY A 5 -5.26 4.62 -3.36
CA GLY A 5 -6.70 4.70 -3.55
C GLY A 5 -7.26 3.30 -3.64
N PHE A 6 -8.33 3.01 -2.91
CA PHE A 6 -8.89 1.67 -2.88
C PHE A 6 -10.42 1.66 -2.69
N VAL A 7 -11.03 0.59 -3.18
CA VAL A 7 -12.43 0.23 -2.98
C VAL A 7 -12.45 -1.00 -2.08
N TRP A 8 -13.25 -0.96 -1.02
CA TRP A 8 -13.36 -2.04 -0.05
C TRP A 8 -14.82 -2.44 0.14
N LEU A 9 -15.15 -3.70 -0.19
CA LEU A 9 -16.48 -4.31 -0.04
C LEU A 9 -17.67 -3.57 -0.69
N SER A 10 -17.39 -2.58 -1.55
CA SER A 10 -18.43 -1.84 -2.27
C SER A 10 -18.76 -2.42 -3.64
N HIS A 11 -17.90 -3.28 -4.22
CA HIS A 11 -18.12 -3.86 -5.55
C HIS A 11 -18.50 -5.35 -5.48
N HIS A 12 -19.59 -5.72 -6.16
CA HIS A 12 -20.17 -7.08 -6.13
C HIS A 12 -19.25 -8.20 -6.65
N VAL A 13 -18.32 -7.91 -7.56
CA VAL A 13 -17.30 -8.87 -8.06
C VAL A 13 -15.94 -8.69 -7.38
N TYR A 14 -15.62 -7.47 -6.94
CA TYR A 14 -14.26 -7.10 -6.55
C TYR A 14 -14.28 -6.55 -5.12
N PRO A 15 -14.26 -7.42 -4.09
CA PRO A 15 -14.24 -6.99 -2.69
C PRO A 15 -13.06 -6.07 -2.37
N LEU A 16 -11.95 -6.15 -3.12
CA LEU A 16 -10.86 -5.19 -3.05
C LEU A 16 -10.37 -4.81 -4.45
N ILE A 17 -10.29 -3.50 -4.69
CA ILE A 17 -9.50 -2.90 -5.77
C ILE A 17 -8.60 -1.88 -5.10
N LEU A 18 -7.29 -1.95 -5.30
CA LEU A 18 -6.34 -1.04 -4.70
C LEU A 18 -5.32 -0.60 -5.73
N LEU A 19 -5.09 0.71 -5.80
CA LEU A 19 -4.00 1.31 -6.57
C LEU A 19 -3.09 2.06 -5.63
N MET A 20 -1.80 2.01 -5.90
CA MET A 20 -0.82 2.68 -5.08
C MET A 20 0.43 3.01 -5.89
N ASN A 21 0.93 4.25 -5.78
CA ASN A 21 2.28 4.58 -6.22
C ASN A 21 3.25 4.53 -5.04
N ARG A 22 4.49 4.15 -5.35
CA ARG A 22 5.63 4.24 -4.46
C ARG A 22 6.57 5.30 -5.01
N ASP A 23 6.72 6.39 -4.28
CA ASP A 23 7.73 7.39 -4.54
C ASP A 23 8.97 7.15 -3.70
N GLU A 24 10.13 7.13 -4.36
CA GLU A 24 11.42 6.85 -3.75
C GLU A 24 12.58 7.38 -4.60
N TYR A 25 13.77 7.45 -4.02
CA TYR A 25 15.01 7.53 -4.78
C TYR A 25 15.14 6.41 -5.83
N HIS A 26 15.45 6.79 -7.07
CA HIS A 26 15.55 5.87 -8.21
C HIS A 26 16.69 4.86 -8.02
N ASN A 27 17.77 5.30 -7.37
CA ASN A 27 18.96 4.50 -7.10
C ASN A 27 18.82 3.52 -5.92
N ARG A 28 17.75 3.58 -5.11
CA ARG A 28 17.57 2.69 -3.95
C ARG A 28 17.33 1.26 -4.44
N PRO A 29 18.10 0.21 -4.16
CA PRO A 29 17.78 -1.13 -4.69
C PRO A 29 16.37 -1.66 -4.28
N THR A 30 15.63 -2.27 -5.22
CA THR A 30 14.27 -2.80 -5.00
C THR A 30 13.98 -3.98 -5.92
N ARG A 31 13.19 -4.94 -5.46
CA ARG A 31 12.60 -5.98 -6.31
C ARG A 31 11.14 -5.67 -6.64
N PRO A 32 10.71 -5.92 -7.89
CA PRO A 32 9.31 -5.78 -8.26
C PRO A 32 8.46 -6.90 -7.65
N VAL A 33 7.14 -6.76 -7.76
CA VAL A 33 6.13 -7.69 -7.25
C VAL A 33 6.49 -9.13 -7.57
N GLY A 34 6.50 -9.96 -6.55
CA GLY A 34 6.82 -11.37 -6.67
C GLY A 34 6.68 -12.08 -5.35
N TRP A 35 6.63 -13.41 -5.41
CA TRP A 35 6.70 -14.23 -4.20
C TRP A 35 8.07 -14.07 -3.55
N TRP A 36 8.05 -13.89 -2.23
CA TRP A 36 9.25 -13.86 -1.41
C TRP A 36 9.77 -15.29 -1.21
N GLU A 37 10.96 -15.44 -0.62
CA GLU A 37 11.65 -16.73 -0.52
C GLU A 37 10.88 -17.74 0.35
N ASP A 38 10.10 -17.28 1.32
CA ASP A 38 9.20 -18.12 2.12
C ASP A 38 7.95 -18.58 1.36
N GLY A 39 7.69 -18.00 0.18
CA GLY A 39 6.54 -18.30 -0.66
C GLY A 39 5.20 -17.88 -0.07
N GLU A 40 5.17 -17.19 1.08
CA GLU A 40 3.93 -16.83 1.78
C GLU A 40 3.57 -15.36 1.59
N ILE A 41 4.56 -14.49 1.38
CA ILE A 41 4.38 -13.08 1.06
C ILE A 41 4.57 -12.82 -0.43
N ILE A 42 3.69 -12.00 -1.01
CA ILE A 42 3.82 -11.46 -2.36
C ILE A 42 3.73 -9.94 -2.35
N GLY A 43 4.70 -9.28 -2.97
CA GLY A 43 4.76 -7.83 -3.06
C GLY A 43 6.14 -7.36 -3.51
N GLY A 44 6.27 -6.07 -3.81
CA GLY A 44 7.58 -5.47 -4.04
C GLY A 44 8.42 -5.48 -2.76
N ARG A 45 9.75 -5.50 -2.88
CA ARG A 45 10.65 -5.58 -1.72
C ARG A 45 11.74 -4.53 -1.79
N ASP A 46 11.87 -3.76 -0.72
CA ASP A 46 12.98 -2.86 -0.51
C ASP A 46 14.23 -3.67 -0.14
N GLU A 47 15.28 -3.60 -0.96
CA GLU A 47 16.51 -4.39 -0.74
C GLU A 47 17.48 -3.71 0.23
N VAL A 48 17.26 -2.44 0.57
CA VAL A 48 18.06 -1.72 1.56
C VAL A 48 17.55 -1.99 2.96
N ALA A 49 16.23 -1.84 3.17
CA ALA A 49 15.62 -2.02 4.49
C ALA A 49 15.03 -3.42 4.71
N GLY A 50 14.85 -4.22 3.65
CA GLY A 50 14.27 -5.57 3.72
C GLY A 50 12.74 -5.63 3.82
N GLY A 51 12.06 -4.47 3.87
CA GLY A 51 10.62 -4.35 4.02
C GLY A 51 9.84 -4.25 2.70
N THR A 52 8.57 -3.84 2.80
CA THR A 52 7.67 -3.61 1.65
C THR A 52 6.77 -2.40 1.88
N TRP A 53 6.18 -1.87 0.81
CA TRP A 53 5.19 -0.79 0.85
C TRP A 53 3.77 -1.26 0.57
N LEU A 54 3.62 -2.37 -0.15
CA LEU A 54 2.36 -3.03 -0.47
C LEU A 54 2.63 -4.52 -0.68
N ALA A 55 1.97 -5.35 0.10
CA ALA A 55 2.07 -6.79 -0.04
C ALA A 55 0.81 -7.52 0.44
N CYS A 56 0.67 -8.74 -0.05
CA CYS A 56 -0.36 -9.68 0.36
C CYS A 56 0.28 -10.98 0.85
N SER A 57 -0.50 -11.78 1.57
CA SER A 57 -0.16 -13.16 1.91
C SER A 57 -1.02 -14.14 1.11
N ARG A 58 -0.59 -15.40 1.05
CA ARG A 58 -1.43 -16.50 0.54
C ARG A 58 -2.73 -16.68 1.32
N GLY A 59 -2.72 -16.37 2.61
CA GLY A 59 -3.88 -16.49 3.50
C GLY A 59 -4.86 -15.32 3.41
N GLY A 60 -4.75 -14.42 2.42
CA GLY A 60 -5.70 -13.33 2.23
C GLY A 60 -5.46 -12.11 3.12
N ARG A 61 -4.34 -12.04 3.84
CA ARG A 61 -3.91 -10.79 4.48
C ARG A 61 -3.36 -9.82 3.44
N VAL A 62 -3.67 -8.54 3.59
CA VAL A 62 -3.14 -7.44 2.77
C VAL A 62 -2.63 -6.34 3.70
N ALA A 63 -1.51 -5.72 3.35
CA ALA A 63 -1.03 -4.54 4.06
C ALA A 63 -0.33 -3.58 3.12
N PHE A 64 -0.58 -2.29 3.33
CA PHE A 64 0.04 -1.22 2.56
C PHE A 64 0.29 0.01 3.43
N LEU A 65 1.33 0.75 3.09
CA LEU A 65 1.77 1.90 3.86
C LEU A 65 1.94 3.13 2.98
N THR A 66 1.54 4.29 3.47
CA THR A 66 1.98 5.57 2.92
C THR A 66 2.80 6.33 3.96
N ILE A 67 3.73 7.15 3.49
CA ILE A 67 4.53 8.00 4.36
C ILE A 67 3.63 9.13 4.87
N ALA A 68 3.51 9.26 6.20
CA ALA A 68 2.92 10.45 6.81
C ALA A 68 4.04 11.43 7.13
N PHE A 69 3.75 12.72 6.94
CA PHE A 69 4.69 13.77 7.30
C PHE A 69 4.88 13.81 8.82
N ASP A 70 6.12 14.01 9.24
CA ASP A 70 6.52 14.15 10.64
C ASP A 70 7.54 15.29 10.73
N HIS A 71 7.23 16.32 11.51
CA HIS A 71 8.11 17.49 11.70
C HIS A 71 9.44 17.08 12.36
N HIS A 72 9.47 15.96 13.07
CA HIS A 72 10.63 15.46 13.78
C HIS A 72 10.99 14.06 13.29
N THR A 73 11.83 13.98 12.26
CA THR A 73 12.36 12.70 11.80
C THR A 73 13.45 12.19 12.74
N ASN A 74 13.27 10.99 13.29
CA ASN A 74 14.31 10.29 14.04
C ASN A 74 15.20 9.51 13.06
N PRO A 75 16.52 9.79 12.98
CA PRO A 75 17.44 9.08 12.09
C PRO A 75 17.67 7.62 12.53
N ASN A 76 17.45 7.30 13.80
CA ASN A 76 17.60 5.96 14.37
C ASN A 76 16.27 5.17 14.38
N ALA A 77 15.23 5.69 13.74
CA ALA A 77 13.94 5.00 13.65
C ALA A 77 14.05 3.73 12.80
N LYS A 78 13.25 2.72 13.16
CA LYS A 78 13.07 1.51 12.36
C LYS A 78 12.44 1.83 11.00
N SER A 79 12.71 0.98 10.01
CA SER A 79 12.08 1.11 8.70
C SER A 79 10.58 0.88 8.80
N ARG A 80 9.80 1.81 8.25
CA ARG A 80 8.33 1.65 8.16
C ARG A 80 7.93 0.46 7.28
N GLY A 81 8.80 0.07 6.35
CA GLY A 81 8.58 -1.10 5.49
C GLY A 81 8.52 -2.42 6.25
N ASP A 82 8.94 -2.46 7.51
CA ASP A 82 8.83 -3.64 8.37
C ASP A 82 7.38 -3.87 8.82
N LEU A 83 6.56 -2.82 8.89
CA LEU A 83 5.22 -2.87 9.45
C LEU A 83 4.27 -3.80 8.66
N PRO A 84 4.17 -3.72 7.32
CA PRO A 84 3.39 -4.69 6.56
C PRO A 84 3.92 -6.11 6.75
N VAL A 85 5.25 -6.30 6.76
CA VAL A 85 5.86 -7.63 6.91
C VAL A 85 5.48 -8.25 8.26
N LEU A 86 5.55 -7.46 9.34
CA LEU A 86 5.14 -7.88 10.68
C LEU A 86 3.67 -8.31 10.73
N PHE A 87 2.78 -7.58 10.03
CA PHE A 87 1.37 -7.94 9.97
C PHE A 87 1.12 -9.22 9.16
N LEU A 88 1.76 -9.34 7.98
CA LEU A 88 1.58 -10.48 7.08
C LEU A 88 2.09 -11.79 7.68
N LYS A 89 3.14 -11.73 8.54
CA LYS A 89 3.66 -12.89 9.28
C LYS A 89 2.93 -13.16 10.60
N SER A 90 2.08 -12.24 11.05
CA SER A 90 1.32 -12.38 12.29
C SER A 90 0.07 -13.22 12.09
N THR A 91 -0.37 -13.92 13.13
CA THR A 91 -1.69 -14.60 13.18
C THR A 91 -2.77 -13.74 13.84
N LYS A 92 -2.42 -12.54 14.34
CA LYS A 92 -3.36 -11.64 15.02
C LYS A 92 -4.39 -11.07 14.04
N SER A 93 -5.60 -10.78 14.52
CA SER A 93 -6.57 -10.01 13.73
C SER A 93 -6.03 -8.61 13.40
N PRO A 94 -6.49 -7.97 12.31
CA PRO A 94 -6.10 -6.59 11.97
C PRO A 94 -6.24 -5.62 13.15
N LYS A 95 -7.35 -5.72 13.90
CA LYS A 95 -7.62 -4.87 15.07
C LYS A 95 -6.58 -5.08 16.18
N LYS A 96 -6.34 -6.33 16.59
CA LYS A 96 -5.38 -6.64 17.66
C LYS A 96 -3.96 -6.24 17.27
N PHE A 97 -3.59 -6.44 16.00
CA PHE A 97 -2.29 -5.99 15.49
C PHE A 97 -2.14 -4.48 15.60
N ALA A 98 -3.15 -3.71 15.19
CA ALA A 98 -3.14 -2.25 15.27
C ALA A 98 -3.03 -1.75 16.72
N GLU A 99 -3.80 -2.33 17.66
CA GLU A 99 -3.75 -1.99 19.09
C GLU A 99 -2.36 -2.21 19.70
N GLU A 100 -1.66 -3.27 19.31
CA GLU A 100 -0.30 -3.53 19.75
C GLU A 100 0.72 -2.62 19.05
N LEU A 101 0.52 -2.33 17.76
CA LEU A 101 1.38 -1.44 16.99
C LEU A 101 1.41 -0.03 17.58
N VAL A 102 0.30 0.49 18.08
CA VAL A 102 0.23 1.81 18.74
C VAL A 102 1.28 1.93 19.86
N LYS A 103 1.51 0.85 20.62
CA LYS A 103 2.49 0.84 21.73
C LYS A 103 3.93 0.93 21.23
N LEU A 104 4.21 0.41 20.03
CA LEU A 104 5.52 0.41 19.39
C LEU A 104 5.69 1.54 18.38
N ALA A 105 4.65 2.33 18.14
CA ALA A 105 4.60 3.32 17.08
C ALA A 105 5.79 4.27 17.18
N HIS A 106 6.17 4.70 18.39
CA HIS A 106 7.30 5.60 18.71
C HIS A 106 8.67 5.17 18.14
N GLN A 107 8.84 3.90 17.76
CA GLN A 107 10.08 3.39 17.17
C GLN A 107 10.25 3.69 15.68
N TYR A 108 9.21 4.14 14.99
CA TYR A 108 9.21 4.43 13.55
C TYR A 108 9.31 5.94 13.29
N ASN A 109 9.22 6.39 12.04
CA ASN A 109 8.86 7.79 11.71
C ASN A 109 7.38 7.83 11.30
N GLY A 110 6.78 9.01 11.13
CA GLY A 110 5.38 9.14 10.68
C GLY A 110 4.99 8.19 9.54
N PHE A 111 3.84 7.52 9.71
CA PHE A 111 3.29 6.55 8.76
C PHE A 111 1.77 6.50 8.81
N ASN A 112 1.16 6.14 7.68
CA ASN A 112 -0.18 5.56 7.63
C ASN A 112 -0.03 4.10 7.20
N LEU A 113 -0.57 3.18 7.97
CA LEU A 113 -0.54 1.75 7.68
C LEU A 113 -1.97 1.24 7.63
N ILE A 114 -2.35 0.62 6.52
CA ILE A 114 -3.62 -0.09 6.41
C ILE A 114 -3.32 -1.58 6.41
N VAL A 115 -4.00 -2.31 7.29
CA VAL A 115 -3.91 -3.77 7.41
C VAL A 115 -5.30 -4.38 7.23
N GLY A 116 -5.39 -5.41 6.41
CA GLY A 116 -6.64 -6.07 6.07
C GLY A 116 -6.52 -7.58 6.05
N ASP A 117 -7.65 -8.22 6.30
CA ASP A 117 -7.84 -9.66 6.18
C ASP A 117 -9.10 -9.90 5.35
N LEU A 118 -8.90 -10.43 4.14
CA LEU A 118 -9.92 -10.71 3.15
C LEU A 118 -10.83 -11.87 3.56
N LEU A 119 -10.36 -12.78 4.41
CA LEU A 119 -11.17 -13.91 4.87
C LEU A 119 -12.16 -13.49 5.95
N SER A 120 -11.76 -12.55 6.81
CA SER A 120 -12.62 -11.98 7.86
C SER A 120 -13.27 -10.66 7.46
N ASN A 121 -13.11 -10.21 6.21
CA ASN A 121 -13.64 -8.95 5.70
C ASN A 121 -13.35 -7.75 6.63
N THR A 122 -12.18 -7.75 7.26
CA THR A 122 -11.78 -6.72 8.23
C THR A 122 -10.62 -5.90 7.67
N MET A 123 -10.74 -4.57 7.72
CA MET A 123 -9.67 -3.66 7.36
C MET A 123 -9.54 -2.57 8.43
N ILE A 124 -8.31 -2.29 8.86
CA ILE A 124 -8.00 -1.35 9.94
C ILE A 124 -6.91 -0.40 9.47
N ASP A 125 -7.13 0.88 9.71
CA ASP A 125 -6.14 1.93 9.55
C ASP A 125 -5.42 2.16 10.89
N ALA A 126 -4.10 2.07 10.87
CA ALA A 126 -3.20 2.36 11.97
C ALA A 126 -2.27 3.51 11.56
N LYS A 127 -2.48 4.68 12.17
CA LYS A 127 -1.68 5.87 11.91
C LYS A 127 -0.75 6.15 13.07
N ARG A 128 0.51 6.48 12.76
CA ARG A 128 1.32 7.30 13.64
C ARG A 128 1.34 8.71 13.06
N LEU A 129 0.44 9.53 13.57
CA LEU A 129 0.49 10.96 13.42
C LEU A 129 1.31 11.49 14.61
N GLY A 130 2.34 12.30 14.35
CA GLY A 130 2.79 13.23 15.39
C GLY A 130 1.56 14.02 15.83
N ASP A 131 1.36 14.19 17.14
CA ASP A 131 0.17 14.78 17.74
C ASP A 131 -0.33 16.00 16.95
N ASN A 132 -1.34 15.82 16.06
CA ASN A 132 -2.21 16.83 15.43
C ASN A 132 -2.86 16.36 14.11
N LEU A 133 -3.66 15.29 14.11
CA LEU A 133 -4.63 15.10 13.02
C LEU A 133 -5.86 14.33 13.50
N LYS A 134 -6.65 14.99 14.36
CA LYS A 134 -7.98 14.52 14.78
C LYS A 134 -9.13 15.00 13.88
N GLU A 135 -8.85 15.68 12.78
CA GLU A 135 -9.88 16.15 11.87
C GLU A 135 -9.47 15.82 10.45
N LEU A 136 -10.07 14.78 9.88
CA LEU A 136 -10.32 14.60 8.45
C LEU A 136 -10.86 13.19 8.21
N PHE A 137 -12.14 12.99 8.51
CA PHE A 137 -12.98 12.01 7.81
C PHE A 137 -14.45 12.46 7.87
N SER A 138 -14.86 13.27 6.91
CA SER A 138 -16.26 13.27 6.47
C SER A 138 -16.27 13.57 4.97
N ARG A 139 -17.06 12.77 4.24
CA ARG A 139 -17.35 12.84 2.80
C ARG A 139 -16.36 12.11 1.88
N SER A 140 -16.81 10.94 1.42
CA SER A 140 -16.55 10.50 0.05
C SER A 140 -17.83 9.85 -0.46
N ASP A 141 -18.55 10.57 -1.32
CA ASP A 141 -19.67 10.03 -2.07
C ASP A 141 -19.18 8.96 -3.06
N ASN A 142 -19.96 7.90 -3.19
CA ASN A 142 -19.70 6.75 -4.06
C ASN A 142 -19.68 7.17 -5.54
N ALA A 143 -18.49 7.45 -6.08
CA ALA A 143 -18.24 7.48 -7.52
C ALA A 143 -17.41 6.25 -7.90
N TYR A 144 -18.01 5.34 -8.67
CA TYR A 144 -17.34 4.17 -9.22
C TYR A 144 -16.59 4.55 -10.49
N LEU A 145 -15.28 4.29 -10.52
CA LEU A 145 -14.44 4.40 -11.72
C LEU A 145 -14.15 2.99 -12.27
N PRO A 146 -14.31 2.75 -13.59
CA PRO A 146 -13.90 1.49 -14.21
C PRO A 146 -12.39 1.21 -14.00
N ILE A 147 -12.00 -0.07 -13.85
CA ILE A 147 -10.58 -0.48 -13.62
C ILE A 147 -9.63 0.10 -14.69
N LYS A 148 -10.08 0.18 -15.95
CA LYS A 148 -9.30 0.77 -17.05
C LYS A 148 -9.05 2.27 -16.84
N GLU A 149 -10.02 3.01 -16.30
CA GLU A 149 -9.90 4.43 -15.98
C GLU A 149 -9.05 4.65 -14.71
N MET A 150 -9.12 3.73 -13.74
CA MET A 150 -8.25 3.77 -12.56
C MET A 150 -6.75 3.66 -12.92
N LYS A 151 -6.38 2.79 -13.88
CA LYS A 151 -5.01 2.73 -14.40
C LYS A 151 -4.58 4.02 -15.10
N LYS A 152 -5.52 4.68 -15.78
CA LYS A 152 -5.29 5.96 -16.47
C LYS A 152 -5.11 7.10 -15.47
N LEU A 153 -5.91 7.14 -14.39
CA LEU A 153 -5.79 8.11 -13.31
C LEU A 153 -4.41 8.07 -12.65
N MET A 154 -3.85 6.86 -12.45
CA MET A 154 -2.50 6.71 -11.90
C MET A 154 -1.39 7.22 -12.83
N ARG A 155 -1.68 7.49 -14.11
CA ARG A 155 -0.75 8.07 -15.09
C ARG A 155 -1.13 9.52 -15.45
N ASP A 156 -2.09 10.09 -14.74
CA ASP A 156 -2.55 11.45 -14.96
C ASP A 156 -1.58 12.44 -14.30
N THR A 157 -1.05 13.36 -15.10
CA THR A 157 -0.11 14.39 -14.67
C THR A 157 -0.80 15.75 -14.46
N VAL A 158 -2.14 15.80 -14.52
CA VAL A 158 -2.92 17.03 -14.34
C VAL A 158 -2.87 17.50 -12.87
N LYS A 159 -2.66 18.81 -12.69
CA LYS A 159 -2.47 19.46 -11.39
C LYS A 159 -3.70 19.33 -10.47
N GLY A 160 -3.48 18.87 -9.23
CA GLY A 160 -4.45 19.04 -8.14
C GLY A 160 -4.53 20.49 -7.65
N GLY A 161 -5.65 20.84 -7.02
CA GLY A 161 -5.85 22.16 -6.39
C GLY A 161 -5.06 22.31 -5.08
N ILE A 162 -4.98 23.55 -4.57
CA ILE A 162 -4.27 23.88 -3.33
C ILE A 162 -5.05 23.31 -2.13
N LEU A 163 -4.40 22.49 -1.31
CA LEU A 163 -4.89 22.07 0.00
C LEU A 163 -4.13 22.85 1.12
N PRO A 164 -4.70 23.05 2.31
CA PRO A 164 -3.97 23.68 3.41
C PRO A 164 -3.01 22.68 4.10
N HIS A 165 -1.85 23.17 4.58
CA HIS A 165 -0.85 22.45 5.41
C HIS A 165 -0.06 21.28 4.77
N ILE A 166 0.07 21.30 3.46
CA ILE A 166 0.99 20.45 2.69
C ILE A 166 2.35 21.14 2.48
N TRP A 167 3.29 20.44 1.83
CA TRP A 167 4.58 21.02 1.45
C TRP A 167 4.36 22.35 0.69
N PRO A 168 5.31 23.31 0.70
CA PRO A 168 5.20 24.53 -0.12
C PRO A 168 4.81 24.14 -1.55
N PRO A 169 3.91 24.87 -2.23
CA PRO A 169 3.32 24.44 -3.50
C PRO A 169 4.34 23.95 -4.53
N ASP A 170 5.53 24.54 -4.56
CA ASP A 170 6.60 24.18 -5.48
C ASP A 170 7.21 22.79 -5.18
N VAL A 171 7.29 22.45 -3.90
CA VAL A 171 7.84 21.17 -3.43
C VAL A 171 6.77 20.09 -3.33
N GLU A 172 5.54 20.47 -2.98
CA GLU A 172 4.41 19.57 -3.12
C GLU A 172 4.20 19.21 -4.59
N PHE A 173 4.18 20.19 -5.50
CA PHE A 173 4.01 19.96 -6.94
C PHE A 173 5.01 18.94 -7.48
N GLY A 174 6.30 19.08 -7.14
CA GLY A 174 7.34 18.11 -7.52
C GLY A 174 7.16 16.71 -6.92
N LEU A 175 6.30 16.54 -5.91
CA LEU A 175 6.08 15.29 -5.19
C LEU A 175 4.64 14.76 -5.28
N SER A 176 3.66 15.54 -5.72
CA SER A 176 2.23 15.20 -5.61
C SER A 176 1.63 14.70 -6.92
N SER A 177 2.26 15.02 -8.04
CA SER A 177 1.86 14.41 -9.32
C SER A 177 2.57 13.07 -9.44
N ILE A 178 1.80 12.03 -9.75
CA ILE A 178 2.38 10.73 -10.07
C ILE A 178 3.28 10.95 -11.29
N TYR A 179 4.52 10.47 -11.24
CA TYR A 179 5.59 10.69 -12.23
C TYR A 179 6.26 12.08 -12.25
N ASN A 180 6.04 12.96 -11.26
CA ASN A 180 6.95 14.09 -11.10
C ASN A 180 8.26 13.62 -10.45
N GLU A 181 9.38 13.98 -11.10
CA GLU A 181 10.74 13.68 -10.66
C GLU A 181 11.42 14.96 -10.19
N VAL A 182 12.15 14.87 -9.09
CA VAL A 182 12.92 16.00 -8.53
C VAL A 182 14.34 15.53 -8.25
N ASP A 183 15.31 16.29 -8.74
CA ASP A 183 16.71 16.08 -8.38
C ASP A 183 16.96 16.55 -6.93
N ARG A 184 17.51 15.66 -6.12
CA ARG A 184 17.91 15.93 -4.74
C ARG A 184 19.40 15.61 -4.55
N PRO A 185 20.04 16.08 -3.47
CA PRO A 185 21.46 15.79 -3.21
C PRO A 185 21.84 14.30 -3.20
N LEU A 186 20.88 13.42 -2.85
CA LEU A 186 21.07 11.96 -2.82
C LEU A 186 20.73 11.26 -4.14
N GLY A 187 20.38 12.04 -5.17
CA GLY A 187 19.95 11.55 -6.48
C GLY A 187 18.51 11.89 -6.80
N ARG A 188 18.03 11.37 -7.93
CA ARG A 188 16.67 11.58 -8.43
C ARG A 188 15.64 10.89 -7.55
N TYR A 189 14.61 11.63 -7.17
CA TYR A 189 13.49 11.17 -6.35
C TYR A 189 12.19 11.36 -7.11
N GLY A 190 11.34 10.34 -7.17
CA GLY A 190 10.07 10.39 -7.89
C GLY A 190 9.31 9.08 -7.80
N THR A 191 8.25 8.94 -8.59
CA THR A 191 7.51 7.68 -8.70
C THR A 191 8.38 6.60 -9.28
N ARG A 192 8.51 5.50 -8.54
CA ARG A 192 9.35 4.37 -8.91
C ARG A 192 8.57 3.10 -9.16
N SER A 193 7.40 2.96 -8.55
CA SER A 193 6.46 1.94 -8.97
C SER A 193 5.02 2.35 -8.77
N THR A 194 4.15 1.74 -9.56
CA THR A 194 2.69 1.86 -9.47
C THR A 194 2.10 0.47 -9.50
N ALA A 195 1.30 0.14 -8.50
CA ALA A 195 0.67 -1.15 -8.35
C ALA A 195 -0.85 -1.06 -8.52
N LEU A 196 -1.44 -2.09 -9.13
CA LEU A 196 -2.86 -2.42 -9.09
C LEU A 196 -3.01 -3.81 -8.47
N LEU A 197 -3.71 -3.88 -7.34
CA LEU A 197 -4.14 -5.10 -6.69
C LEU A 197 -5.65 -5.23 -6.83
N THR A 198 -6.11 -6.34 -7.38
CA THR A 198 -7.54 -6.68 -7.40
C THR A 198 -7.75 -8.04 -6.75
N VAL A 199 -8.82 -8.15 -5.97
CA VAL A 199 -9.28 -9.40 -5.38
C VAL A 199 -10.71 -9.61 -5.80
N LYS A 200 -11.02 -10.78 -6.36
CA LYS A 200 -12.35 -11.20 -6.74
C LYS A 200 -13.04 -11.97 -5.61
N THR A 201 -14.38 -12.04 -5.66
CA THR A 201 -15.19 -12.81 -4.71
C THR A 201 -14.92 -14.31 -4.73
N ASP A 202 -14.38 -14.85 -5.83
CA ASP A 202 -13.94 -16.25 -5.93
C ASP A 202 -12.54 -16.50 -5.32
N GLY A 203 -11.91 -15.45 -4.78
CA GLY A 203 -10.59 -15.51 -4.16
C GLY A 203 -9.41 -15.39 -5.14
N GLU A 204 -9.66 -15.15 -6.44
CA GLU A 204 -8.60 -14.79 -7.38
C GLU A 204 -8.02 -13.41 -7.01
N VAL A 205 -6.70 -13.32 -6.97
CA VAL A 205 -5.94 -12.10 -6.77
C VAL A 205 -5.10 -11.84 -8.02
N SER A 206 -5.21 -10.62 -8.56
CA SER A 206 -4.32 -10.10 -9.61
C SER A 206 -3.51 -8.96 -9.02
N PHE A 207 -2.18 -9.09 -9.03
CA PHE A 207 -1.25 -8.08 -8.57
C PHE A 207 -0.36 -7.66 -9.75
N GLU A 208 -0.60 -6.47 -10.26
CA GLU A 208 0.10 -5.86 -11.39
C GLU A 208 0.94 -4.70 -10.87
N GLU A 209 2.18 -4.60 -11.34
CA GLU A 209 3.08 -3.49 -11.01
C GLU A 209 3.78 -3.00 -12.28
N MET A 210 3.79 -1.69 -12.45
CA MET A 210 4.76 -1.01 -13.30
C MET A 210 5.87 -0.46 -12.41
N TYR A 211 7.12 -0.69 -12.76
CA TYR A 211 8.25 -0.31 -11.93
C TYR A 211 9.41 0.19 -12.78
N LEU A 212 10.21 1.07 -12.18
CA LEU A 212 11.41 1.63 -12.78
C LEU A 212 12.64 0.79 -12.41
N GLU A 213 13.32 0.29 -13.42
CA GLU A 213 14.58 -0.46 -13.30
C GLU A 213 15.56 0.08 -14.33
N GLU A 214 16.72 0.58 -13.88
CA GLU A 214 17.73 1.19 -14.76
C GLU A 214 17.15 2.29 -15.66
N ASP A 215 16.28 3.14 -15.10
CA ASP A 215 15.55 4.22 -15.79
C ASP A 215 14.61 3.74 -16.92
N ILE A 216 14.32 2.43 -16.99
CA ILE A 216 13.38 1.83 -17.93
C ILE A 216 12.15 1.34 -17.17
N TRP A 217 10.98 1.76 -17.63
CA TRP A 217 9.71 1.26 -17.10
C TRP A 217 9.45 -0.15 -17.58
N LYS A 218 9.23 -1.06 -16.62
CA LYS A 218 8.91 -2.46 -16.85
C LYS A 218 7.57 -2.78 -16.19
N GLU A 219 6.91 -3.80 -16.71
CA GLU A 219 5.64 -4.29 -16.16
C GLU A 219 5.81 -5.72 -15.65
N LYS A 220 5.19 -6.03 -14.52
CA LYS A 220 5.13 -7.38 -13.97
C LYS A 220 3.74 -7.64 -13.43
N SER A 221 3.25 -8.85 -13.65
CA SER A 221 1.96 -9.28 -13.11
C SER A 221 2.08 -10.66 -12.49
N VAL A 222 1.35 -10.86 -11.41
CA VAL A 222 1.21 -12.16 -10.75
C VAL A 222 -0.26 -12.38 -10.44
N LYS A 223 -0.74 -13.58 -10.76
CA LYS A 223 -2.08 -14.03 -10.39
C LYS A 223 -1.98 -15.24 -9.48
N TYR A 224 -2.85 -15.30 -8.48
CA TYR A 224 -2.94 -16.44 -7.57
C TYR A 224 -4.32 -16.51 -6.92
N TYR A 225 -4.62 -17.61 -6.25
CA TYR A 225 -5.83 -17.76 -5.45
C TYR A 225 -5.49 -17.76 -3.96
N ILE A 226 -6.32 -17.09 -3.17
CA ILE A 226 -6.21 -17.10 -1.71
C ILE A 226 -6.40 -18.55 -1.22
N LYS A 227 -5.48 -19.02 -0.38
CA LYS A 227 -5.61 -20.31 0.30
C LYS A 227 -6.76 -20.20 1.31
N LEU A 228 -7.90 -20.82 1.00
CA LEU A 228 -9.00 -20.95 1.94
C LEU A 228 -8.62 -21.91 3.08
N PRO A 229 -9.00 -21.62 4.34
CA PRO A 229 -8.87 -22.58 5.43
C PRO A 229 -9.65 -23.86 5.08
N GLN A 230 -9.06 -25.03 5.29
CA GLN A 230 -9.68 -26.34 4.99
C GLN A 230 -10.97 -26.63 5.78
N SER A 231 -11.38 -25.77 6.72
CA SER A 231 -12.52 -25.98 7.61
C SER A 231 -13.90 -25.60 7.04
N THR A 232 -14.00 -24.99 5.85
CA THR A 232 -15.30 -24.58 5.27
C THR A 232 -15.94 -25.60 4.32
N CYS A 233 -15.32 -26.76 4.09
CA CYS A 233 -15.83 -27.78 3.16
C CYS A 233 -16.87 -28.76 3.76
N LYS A 234 -17.28 -28.63 5.03
CA LYS A 234 -18.19 -29.62 5.67
C LYS A 234 -19.69 -29.25 5.74
N GLU A 235 -20.13 -28.07 5.31
CA GLU A 235 -21.54 -27.66 5.46
C GLU A 235 -22.31 -27.43 4.16
N ARG A 236 -21.81 -27.87 3.00
CA ARG A 236 -22.54 -27.78 1.72
C ARG A 236 -23.03 -29.11 1.13
N SER A 237 -23.06 -30.19 1.91
CA SER A 237 -23.59 -31.49 1.46
C SER A 237 -24.78 -32.01 2.27
N MET A 238 -25.46 -31.16 3.05
CA MET A 238 -26.75 -31.49 3.65
C MET A 238 -27.65 -30.26 3.56
N LEU A 239 -28.33 -30.11 2.41
CA LEU A 239 -29.65 -29.51 2.24
C LEU A 239 -30.13 -29.83 0.81
#